data_AF-A0A670YBM8-F1
#
_entry.id   AF-A0A670YBM8-F1
#
_cell.length_a   1.000
_cell.length_b   1.000
_cell.length_c   1.000
_cell.angle_alpha   90.00
_cell.angle_beta   90.00
_cell.angle_gamma   90.00
#
_symmetry.space_group_name_H-M   'P 1'
#
loop_
_entity.id
_entity.type
_entity.pdbx_description
1 polymer ?
#
loop_
_entity_poly.entity_id
_entity_poly.type
_entity_poly.pdbx_seq_one_letter_code
_entity_poly.pdbx_strand_id
1 'polypeptide(L)'
;MTTLQNKTICSVEMNLPFVLKATTNNFYQLVLQSLLDRETVSEYNITITAIDWGSPRLTSTRLINVRISDVNDNSPLFEKSSYDMQIRENNIPGLLIGSVHALDLDTKLNAKVSYLVLPGKSEGLVTSYISINSETGNMYALRSLDYEQIRGFRVTVWASDGGSPSLSSEVIVRIHIIDENDNAPFFLYPLQNNTSPCNELVPKSAEAGYLVTKVVAVDADSGQNSWLSYELLKATDPALFSIGAQNGEVKTRRALNERDTNKQRLVIQVRDNGLPPQTSTVLLNVLLVDGFSDPFLRRVDVSVQEPEEDKTLTKYLVICLAAVSFVFLVCIVVFIVVKVFKKDPQSHFTAAVPHFPPASVDTQENCADSQNGSLSRTYRYDVCLTGGSLSSEFRFLRPLFPVFSMGELNSLQGHRTSSDSQDTAQQSAGSQLKEEVS
;
A
#
# COMPACT_ATOMS: atom_id res chain seq x y z
N MET A 1 -83.51 29.20 -6.20
CA MET A 1 -82.55 29.04 -7.32
C MET A 1 -81.16 28.88 -6.73
N THR A 2 -80.96 27.86 -5.87
CA THR A 2 -80.03 27.96 -4.73
C THR A 2 -79.65 26.56 -4.19
N THR A 3 -78.97 25.76 -4.99
CA THR A 3 -78.44 24.43 -4.58
C THR A 3 -77.07 24.07 -5.20
N LEU A 4 -76.59 24.80 -6.21
CA LEU A 4 -75.31 24.49 -6.89
C LEU A 4 -74.06 25.10 -6.23
N GLN A 5 -74.21 26.07 -5.32
CA GLN A 5 -73.09 26.80 -4.71
C GLN A 5 -72.28 25.97 -3.69
N ASN A 6 -72.74 24.77 -3.31
CA ASN A 6 -72.12 23.97 -2.24
C ASN A 6 -71.22 22.82 -2.76
N LYS A 7 -70.73 22.94 -4.00
CA LYS A 7 -69.82 21.99 -4.64
C LYS A 7 -68.40 22.59 -4.71
N THR A 8 -67.41 21.82 -4.28
CA THR A 8 -65.99 22.23 -4.23
C THR A 8 -65.12 21.10 -4.76
N ILE A 9 -64.11 21.41 -5.56
CA ILE A 9 -63.06 20.47 -5.98
C ILE A 9 -61.82 20.75 -5.14
N CYS A 10 -61.20 19.71 -4.59
CA CYS A 10 -59.88 19.78 -3.97
C CYS A 10 -58.84 19.08 -4.86
N SER A 11 -57.65 19.66 -4.99
CA SER A 11 -56.51 19.13 -5.75
C SER A 11 -55.18 19.32 -5.02
N VAL A 12 -54.16 18.58 -5.46
CA VAL A 12 -52.76 18.63 -5.02
C VAL A 12 -51.87 18.65 -6.27
N GLU A 13 -50.63 19.15 -6.11
CA GLU A 13 -49.62 19.21 -7.16
C GLU A 13 -49.27 17.82 -7.74
N MET A 14 -49.27 17.69 -9.06
CA MET A 14 -49.18 16.39 -9.75
C MET A 14 -47.81 15.69 -9.68
N ASN A 15 -46.77 16.39 -9.22
CA ASN A 15 -45.39 15.89 -9.17
C ASN A 15 -45.01 15.31 -7.80
N LEU A 16 -45.97 15.16 -6.88
CA LEU A 16 -45.76 14.65 -5.54
C LEU A 16 -46.17 13.17 -5.43
N PRO A 17 -45.57 12.37 -4.52
CA PRO A 17 -45.94 10.97 -4.32
C PRO A 17 -47.28 10.78 -3.58
N PHE A 18 -48.13 11.80 -3.55
CA PHE A 18 -49.39 11.88 -2.80
C PHE A 18 -50.55 12.28 -3.71
N VAL A 19 -51.71 11.63 -3.53
CA VAL A 19 -52.95 11.92 -4.27
C VAL A 19 -54.12 12.10 -3.30
N LEU A 20 -55.01 13.06 -3.61
CA LEU A 20 -56.28 13.20 -2.91
C LEU A 20 -57.32 12.24 -3.50
N LYS A 21 -57.75 11.25 -2.70
CA LYS A 21 -58.92 10.43 -3.00
C LYS A 21 -60.14 11.02 -2.31
N ALA A 22 -61.15 11.44 -3.08
CA ALA A 22 -62.43 11.87 -2.54
C ALA A 22 -63.16 10.69 -1.88
N THR A 23 -63.80 10.94 -0.74
CA THR A 23 -64.70 10.00 -0.07
C THR A 23 -66.12 10.60 -0.06
N THR A 24 -66.99 10.20 0.88
CA THR A 24 -68.37 10.73 0.96
C THR A 24 -68.40 12.17 1.51
N ASN A 25 -69.49 12.89 1.26
CA ASN A 25 -69.82 14.17 1.91
C ASN A 25 -68.72 15.25 1.89
N ASN A 26 -68.05 15.45 0.75
CA ASN A 26 -66.94 16.39 0.56
C ASN A 26 -65.67 16.12 1.42
N PHE A 27 -65.55 14.95 2.04
CA PHE A 27 -64.30 14.52 2.67
C PHE A 27 -63.30 14.01 1.61
N TYR A 28 -62.01 14.14 1.91
CA TYR A 28 -60.90 13.68 1.08
C TYR A 28 -59.85 13.01 1.96
N GLN A 29 -59.21 11.97 1.44
CA GLN A 29 -58.04 11.32 2.04
C GLN A 29 -56.81 11.64 1.18
N LEU A 30 -55.77 12.20 1.78
CA LEU A 30 -54.45 12.28 1.18
C LEU A 30 -53.77 10.92 1.37
N VAL A 31 -53.43 10.24 0.28
CA VAL A 31 -52.83 8.91 0.32
C VAL A 31 -51.61 8.83 -0.60
N LEU A 32 -50.74 7.86 -0.35
CA LEU A 32 -49.59 7.61 -1.22
C LEU A 32 -49.99 7.09 -2.60
N GLN A 33 -49.24 7.51 -3.61
CA GLN A 33 -49.30 7.06 -5.00
C GLN A 33 -48.06 6.25 -5.40
N SER A 34 -46.92 6.49 -4.76
CA SER A 34 -45.68 5.71 -4.89
C SER A 34 -45.13 5.35 -3.52
N LEU A 35 -44.04 4.57 -3.50
CA LEU A 35 -43.21 4.42 -2.30
C LEU A 35 -42.60 5.77 -1.88
N LEU A 36 -42.18 5.82 -0.62
CA LEU A 36 -41.38 6.89 -0.03
C LEU A 36 -39.99 6.36 0.29
N ASP A 37 -39.04 7.27 0.36
CA ASP A 37 -37.61 7.07 0.61
C ASP A 37 -37.16 8.38 1.29
N ARG A 38 -36.66 8.29 2.55
CA ARG A 38 -36.35 9.46 3.40
C ARG A 38 -34.94 9.99 3.13
N GLU A 39 -34.08 9.10 2.65
CA GLU A 39 -32.70 9.25 2.27
C GLU A 39 -32.62 10.10 0.99
N THR A 40 -33.57 9.91 0.07
CA THR A 40 -33.81 10.73 -1.12
C THR A 40 -34.67 11.97 -0.82
N VAL A 41 -35.80 11.87 -0.09
CA VAL A 41 -36.62 13.05 0.31
C VAL A 41 -37.24 12.91 1.72
N SER A 42 -36.70 13.67 2.68
CA SER A 42 -37.12 13.63 4.09
C SER A 42 -38.33 14.51 4.46
N GLU A 43 -38.70 15.51 3.65
CA GLU A 43 -39.80 16.44 3.95
C GLU A 43 -40.51 16.92 2.67
N TYR A 44 -41.85 16.87 2.68
CA TYR A 44 -42.71 17.35 1.59
C TYR A 44 -43.60 18.49 2.07
N ASN A 45 -43.66 19.57 1.28
CA ASN A 45 -44.54 20.71 1.52
C ASN A 45 -45.68 20.68 0.48
N ILE A 46 -46.82 20.13 0.89
CA ILE A 46 -47.94 19.75 0.00
C ILE A 46 -49.00 20.85 -0.01
N THR A 47 -49.22 21.51 -1.15
CA THR A 47 -50.29 22.50 -1.28
C THR A 47 -51.61 21.83 -1.68
N ILE A 48 -52.58 21.79 -0.76
CA ILE A 48 -53.98 21.49 -1.11
C ILE A 48 -54.62 22.78 -1.65
N THR A 49 -55.21 22.71 -2.83
CA THR A 49 -55.99 23.79 -3.43
C THR A 49 -57.46 23.39 -3.49
N ALA A 50 -58.35 24.20 -2.93
CA ALA A 50 -59.80 24.01 -2.97
C ALA A 50 -60.45 25.12 -3.81
N ILE A 51 -61.27 24.75 -4.80
CA ILE A 51 -61.92 25.67 -5.75
C ILE A 51 -63.43 25.40 -5.77
N ASP A 52 -64.24 26.44 -5.60
CA ASP A 52 -65.70 26.32 -5.70
C ASP A 52 -66.22 26.27 -7.15
N TRP A 53 -67.53 26.16 -7.31
CA TRP A 53 -68.23 26.26 -8.61
C TRP A 53 -68.97 27.60 -8.78
N GLY A 54 -68.44 28.68 -8.18
CA GLY A 54 -68.95 30.03 -8.30
C GLY A 54 -68.74 30.66 -9.68
N SER A 55 -69.28 31.86 -9.86
CA SER A 55 -69.00 32.74 -11.01
C SER A 55 -68.99 34.20 -10.53
N PRO A 56 -67.82 34.80 -10.24
CA PRO A 56 -66.48 34.20 -10.32
C PRO A 56 -66.27 33.03 -9.34
N ARG A 57 -65.32 32.15 -9.65
CA ARG A 57 -64.90 31.09 -8.72
C ARG A 57 -64.03 31.66 -7.62
N LEU A 58 -64.15 31.11 -6.41
CA LEU A 58 -63.24 31.38 -5.30
C LEU A 58 -62.30 30.19 -5.08
N THR A 59 -61.06 30.49 -4.70
CA THR A 59 -59.99 29.53 -4.45
C THR A 59 -59.41 29.76 -3.05
N SER A 60 -59.14 28.67 -2.33
CA SER A 60 -58.43 28.66 -1.06
C SER A 60 -57.29 27.64 -1.11
N THR A 61 -56.15 27.95 -0.52
CA THR A 61 -54.98 27.06 -0.46
C THR A 61 -54.59 26.78 0.98
N ARG A 62 -54.14 25.54 1.23
CA ARG A 62 -53.59 25.14 2.54
C ARG A 62 -52.34 24.30 2.34
N LEU A 63 -51.23 24.76 2.91
CA LEU A 63 -50.00 24.00 3.00
C LEU A 63 -50.11 22.94 4.11
N ILE A 64 -49.66 21.73 3.80
CA ILE A 64 -49.42 20.63 4.76
C ILE A 64 -47.95 20.25 4.65
N ASN A 65 -47.22 20.37 5.76
CA ASN A 65 -45.87 19.86 5.89
C ASN A 65 -45.94 18.37 6.32
N VAL A 66 -45.28 17.48 5.57
CA VAL A 66 -45.22 16.04 5.82
C VAL A 66 -43.76 15.63 5.94
N ARG A 67 -43.34 15.26 7.14
CA ARG A 67 -41.99 14.75 7.42
C ARG A 67 -42.01 13.23 7.34
N ILE A 68 -41.06 12.67 6.61
CA ILE A 68 -40.92 11.22 6.49
C ILE A 68 -40.20 10.71 7.73
N SER A 69 -40.74 9.66 8.35
CA SER A 69 -40.11 8.97 9.48
C SER A 69 -39.06 7.98 8.98
N ASP A 70 -37.90 8.01 9.62
CA ASP A 70 -36.82 7.03 9.48
C ASP A 70 -37.29 5.58 9.65
N VAL A 71 -36.71 4.67 8.87
CA VAL A 71 -36.80 3.22 9.00
C VAL A 71 -35.37 2.68 8.89
N ASN A 72 -35.05 1.58 9.57
CA ASN A 72 -33.72 1.00 9.52
C ASN A 72 -33.59 0.07 8.30
N ASP A 73 -33.37 0.63 7.11
CA ASP A 73 -33.31 -0.13 5.85
C ASP A 73 -32.01 0.02 5.04
N ASN A 74 -31.08 0.89 5.48
CA ASN A 74 -29.69 0.85 5.05
C ASN A 74 -28.83 0.05 6.06
N SER A 75 -27.68 -0.43 5.62
CA SER A 75 -26.69 -1.07 6.50
C SER A 75 -25.35 -0.33 6.45
N PRO A 76 -24.54 -0.37 7.52
CA PRO A 76 -23.27 0.35 7.56
C PRO A 76 -22.34 -0.10 6.43
N LEU A 77 -21.96 0.83 5.55
CA LEU A 77 -21.12 0.54 4.38
C LEU A 77 -19.68 1.02 4.59
N PHE A 78 -18.73 0.09 4.63
CA PHE A 78 -17.30 0.42 4.67
C PHE A 78 -16.84 1.16 3.40
N GLU A 79 -16.00 2.19 3.56
CA GLU A 79 -15.44 2.97 2.45
C GLU A 79 -14.61 2.14 1.45
N LYS A 80 -14.11 0.98 1.89
CA LYS A 80 -13.21 0.11 1.13
C LYS A 80 -13.62 -1.34 1.32
N SER A 81 -13.50 -2.14 0.27
CA SER A 81 -13.72 -3.59 0.30
C SER A 81 -12.67 -4.37 1.10
N SER A 82 -11.50 -3.78 1.32
CA SER A 82 -10.49 -4.22 2.28
C SER A 82 -9.58 -3.07 2.69
N TYR A 83 -8.95 -3.20 3.86
CA TYR A 83 -7.93 -2.26 4.33
C TYR A 83 -6.60 -3.00 4.49
N ASP A 84 -5.52 -2.44 3.95
CA ASP A 84 -4.16 -2.89 4.19
C ASP A 84 -3.49 -1.87 5.11
N MET A 85 -2.97 -2.33 6.24
CA MET A 85 -2.32 -1.52 7.28
C MET A 85 -0.91 -2.05 7.55
N GLN A 86 -0.02 -1.15 7.98
CA GLN A 86 1.37 -1.47 8.31
C GLN A 86 1.69 -1.01 9.72
N ILE A 87 2.38 -1.85 10.48
CA ILE A 87 2.92 -1.53 11.79
C ILE A 87 4.38 -2.02 11.83
N ARG A 88 5.28 -1.26 12.45
CA ARG A 88 6.60 -1.79 12.79
C ARG A 88 6.47 -2.84 13.88
N GLU A 89 7.39 -3.78 13.92
CA GLU A 89 7.61 -4.57 15.13
C GLU A 89 8.24 -3.73 16.26
N ASN A 90 8.53 -4.36 17.40
CA ASN A 90 9.04 -3.69 18.59
C ASN A 90 8.18 -2.48 19.04
N ASN A 91 6.90 -2.50 18.66
CA ASN A 91 6.00 -1.38 18.86
C ASN A 91 5.58 -1.25 20.33
N ILE A 92 5.38 0.00 20.75
CA ILE A 92 4.81 0.29 22.07
C ILE A 92 3.37 -0.27 22.12
N PRO A 93 2.99 -1.02 23.18
CA PRO A 93 1.60 -1.41 23.40
C PRO A 93 0.67 -0.19 23.52
N GLY A 94 -0.49 -0.24 22.87
CA GLY A 94 -1.42 0.89 22.73
C GLY A 94 -1.15 1.78 21.50
N LEU A 95 -0.17 1.45 20.64
CA LEU A 95 0.07 2.18 19.39
C LEU A 95 -1.13 2.05 18.43
N LEU A 96 -1.54 3.18 17.84
CA LEU A 96 -2.53 3.24 16.76
C LEU A 96 -1.94 2.63 15.47
N ILE A 97 -2.59 1.60 14.94
CA ILE A 97 -2.23 0.93 13.68
C ILE A 97 -2.84 1.67 12.49
N GLY A 98 -4.06 2.18 12.66
CA GLY A 98 -4.85 2.84 11.63
C GLY A 98 -6.32 2.89 12.03
N SER A 99 -7.21 3.12 11.08
CA SER A 99 -8.66 3.08 11.29
C SER A 99 -9.38 2.47 10.09
N VAL A 100 -10.56 1.92 10.37
CA VAL A 100 -11.59 1.64 9.36
C VAL A 100 -12.73 2.64 9.53
N HIS A 101 -13.51 2.84 8.46
CA HIS A 101 -14.69 3.72 8.51
C HIS A 101 -15.81 3.09 7.69
N ALA A 102 -16.99 3.00 8.30
CA ALA A 102 -18.24 2.65 7.67
C ALA A 102 -19.26 3.76 7.90
N LEU A 103 -20.03 4.06 6.86
CA LEU A 103 -21.05 5.10 6.86
C LEU A 103 -22.42 4.47 6.65
N ASP A 104 -23.38 4.94 7.42
CA ASP A 104 -24.79 4.57 7.29
C ASP A 104 -25.60 5.79 6.82
N LEU A 105 -26.70 5.56 6.10
CA LEU A 105 -27.50 6.61 5.45
C LEU A 105 -28.75 7.01 6.24
N ASP A 106 -29.17 6.20 7.22
CA ASP A 106 -30.39 6.38 8.03
C ASP A 106 -30.23 7.57 9.03
N THR A 107 -30.98 7.63 10.15
CA THR A 107 -30.71 8.65 11.18
C THR A 107 -30.69 8.17 12.64
N LYS A 108 -30.02 8.96 13.48
CA LYS A 108 -29.97 8.85 14.95
C LYS A 108 -29.32 7.54 15.43
N LEU A 109 -30.14 6.53 15.77
CA LEU A 109 -29.68 5.23 16.23
C LEU A 109 -29.46 4.27 15.06
N ASN A 110 -30.32 4.35 14.05
CA ASN A 110 -30.19 3.59 12.80
C ASN A 110 -28.87 3.96 12.09
N ALA A 111 -28.48 5.24 12.12
CA ALA A 111 -27.16 5.65 11.63
C ALA A 111 -25.99 5.51 12.63
N LYS A 112 -26.19 5.02 13.87
CA LYS A 112 -25.09 4.94 14.86
C LYS A 112 -24.27 3.65 14.68
N VAL A 113 -23.37 3.70 13.70
CA VAL A 113 -22.35 2.67 13.47
C VAL A 113 -21.52 2.41 14.73
N SER A 114 -21.34 1.12 15.06
CA SER A 114 -20.50 0.61 16.13
C SER A 114 -19.62 -0.54 15.61
N TYR A 115 -18.33 -0.52 15.96
CA TYR A 115 -17.30 -1.42 15.41
C TYR A 115 -16.86 -2.53 16.36
N LEU A 116 -16.56 -3.72 15.82
CA LEU A 116 -16.06 -4.89 16.57
C LEU A 116 -15.08 -5.72 15.73
N VAL A 117 -13.96 -6.19 16.32
CA VAL A 117 -13.11 -7.22 15.70
C VAL A 117 -13.71 -8.60 15.99
N LEU A 118 -14.01 -9.37 14.95
CA LEU A 118 -14.48 -10.74 15.10
C LEU A 118 -13.31 -11.73 15.34
N PRO A 119 -13.52 -12.80 16.14
CA PRO A 119 -12.55 -13.88 16.26
C PRO A 119 -12.30 -14.57 14.90
N GLY A 120 -11.05 -14.56 14.44
CA GLY A 120 -10.66 -15.22 13.19
C GLY A 120 -10.81 -16.74 13.28
N LYS A 121 -11.58 -17.35 12.36
CA LYS A 121 -11.86 -18.80 12.34
C LYS A 121 -10.61 -19.71 12.20
N SER A 122 -9.46 -19.15 11.85
CA SER A 122 -8.19 -19.86 11.63
C SER A 122 -7.08 -19.49 12.63
N GLU A 123 -7.19 -18.37 13.35
CA GLU A 123 -6.06 -17.75 14.07
C GLU A 123 -6.49 -17.32 15.48
N GLY A 124 -6.55 -18.27 16.42
CA GLY A 124 -7.07 -18.09 17.78
C GLY A 124 -6.28 -17.15 18.71
N LEU A 125 -5.34 -16.35 18.18
CA LEU A 125 -4.53 -15.38 18.91
C LEU A 125 -4.78 -13.92 18.47
N VAL A 126 -5.50 -13.69 17.36
CA VAL A 126 -5.72 -12.35 16.76
C VAL A 126 -6.27 -11.33 17.77
N THR A 127 -7.29 -11.70 18.53
CA THR A 127 -7.93 -10.85 19.56
C THR A 127 -7.02 -10.53 20.76
N SER A 128 -5.85 -11.16 20.83
CA SER A 128 -4.81 -10.88 21.83
C SER A 128 -3.70 -9.97 21.32
N TYR A 129 -3.66 -9.69 20.01
CA TYR A 129 -2.72 -8.79 19.35
C TYR A 129 -3.31 -7.39 19.10
N ILE A 130 -4.62 -7.27 18.86
CA ILE A 130 -5.27 -5.99 18.52
C ILE A 130 -6.59 -5.74 19.25
N SER A 131 -6.95 -4.47 19.36
CA SER A 131 -8.30 -4.00 19.71
C SER A 131 -8.81 -2.95 18.70
N ILE A 132 -10.11 -2.67 18.74
CA ILE A 132 -10.73 -1.57 17.99
C ILE A 132 -11.55 -0.71 18.95
N ASN A 133 -11.54 0.61 18.73
CA ASN A 133 -12.45 1.52 19.41
C ASN A 133 -13.82 1.43 18.73
N SER A 134 -14.85 1.06 19.50
CA SER A 134 -16.19 0.78 18.97
C SER A 134 -16.92 1.98 18.41
N GLU A 135 -16.53 3.22 18.71
CA GLU A 135 -17.19 4.44 18.19
C GLU A 135 -16.41 5.12 17.05
N THR A 136 -15.08 4.94 16.98
CA THR A 136 -14.21 5.65 16.01
C THR A 136 -13.60 4.76 14.93
N GLY A 137 -13.69 3.43 15.05
CA GLY A 137 -13.05 2.49 14.11
C GLY A 137 -11.52 2.46 14.18
N ASN A 138 -10.89 3.20 15.10
CA ASN A 138 -9.45 3.19 15.35
C ASN A 138 -8.98 1.83 15.88
N MET A 139 -7.96 1.25 15.26
CA MET A 139 -7.38 -0.05 15.60
C MET A 139 -6.03 0.13 16.30
N TYR A 140 -5.83 -0.57 17.42
CA TYR A 140 -4.66 -0.43 18.29
C TYR A 140 -3.97 -1.77 18.52
N ALA A 141 -2.64 -1.76 18.62
CA ALA A 141 -1.86 -2.94 19.02
C ALA A 141 -1.93 -3.13 20.55
N LEU A 142 -2.28 -4.32 21.02
CA LEU A 142 -2.38 -4.65 22.46
C LEU A 142 -1.04 -5.04 23.10
N ARG A 143 -0.02 -5.29 22.28
CA ARG A 143 1.34 -5.71 22.69
C ARG A 143 2.37 -5.25 21.66
N SER A 144 3.64 -5.44 21.97
CA SER A 144 4.69 -5.43 20.94
C SER A 144 4.52 -6.64 20.02
N LEU A 145 4.69 -6.40 18.73
CA LEU A 145 4.80 -7.41 17.69
C LEU A 145 6.29 -7.71 17.42
N ASP A 146 6.52 -8.82 16.73
CA ASP A 146 7.78 -9.55 16.55
C ASP A 146 7.65 -10.21 15.17
N TYR A 147 8.46 -9.79 14.19
CA TYR A 147 8.34 -10.16 12.78
C TYR A 147 8.78 -11.62 12.53
N GLU A 148 9.78 -12.08 13.28
CA GLU A 148 10.31 -13.45 13.25
C GLU A 148 9.29 -14.47 13.74
N GLN A 149 8.48 -14.10 14.75
CA GLN A 149 7.32 -14.87 15.18
C GLN A 149 6.15 -14.73 14.21
N ILE A 150 5.83 -13.50 13.75
CA ILE A 150 4.64 -13.25 12.92
C ILE A 150 4.83 -12.05 11.97
N ARG A 151 4.82 -12.32 10.66
CA ARG A 151 5.04 -11.31 9.60
C ARG A 151 3.79 -10.51 9.21
N GLY A 152 2.64 -10.88 9.77
CA GLY A 152 1.35 -10.26 9.51
C GLY A 152 0.18 -11.24 9.59
N PHE A 153 -1.03 -10.72 9.73
CA PHE A 153 -2.27 -11.47 9.96
C PHE A 153 -3.48 -10.78 9.34
N ARG A 154 -4.64 -11.45 9.35
CA ARG A 154 -5.90 -10.92 8.79
C ARG A 154 -7.01 -10.97 9.81
N VAL A 155 -7.78 -9.88 9.87
CA VAL A 155 -8.88 -9.74 10.84
C VAL A 155 -10.14 -9.31 10.11
N THR A 156 -11.29 -9.80 10.57
CA THR A 156 -12.59 -9.33 10.09
C THR A 156 -13.11 -8.29 11.08
N VAL A 157 -13.39 -7.08 10.60
CA VAL A 157 -14.08 -6.05 11.38
C VAL A 157 -15.54 -6.04 10.98
N TRP A 158 -16.42 -6.15 11.97
CA TRP A 158 -17.86 -5.99 11.86
C TRP A 158 -18.24 -4.55 12.18
N ALA A 159 -19.13 -3.97 11.39
CA ALA A 159 -19.86 -2.74 11.71
C ALA A 159 -21.35 -3.09 11.86
N SER A 160 -21.97 -2.62 12.93
CA SER A 160 -23.42 -2.73 13.19
C SER A 160 -23.98 -1.34 13.47
N ASP A 161 -25.23 -1.09 13.07
CA ASP A 161 -25.98 0.07 13.53
C ASP A 161 -26.46 -0.05 15.00
N GLY A 162 -27.23 0.94 15.46
CA GLY A 162 -28.04 0.88 16.68
C GLY A 162 -29.53 0.58 16.44
N GLY A 163 -29.84 -0.09 15.33
CA GLY A 163 -31.18 -0.34 14.79
C GLY A 163 -32.02 -1.36 15.55
N SER A 164 -33.23 -1.61 15.05
CA SER A 164 -34.13 -2.66 15.57
C SER A 164 -35.12 -3.15 14.48
N PRO A 165 -34.81 -4.26 13.76
CA PRO A 165 -33.60 -5.07 13.86
C PRO A 165 -32.34 -4.29 13.47
N SER A 166 -31.19 -4.69 14.01
CA SER A 166 -29.89 -4.12 13.63
C SER A 166 -29.40 -4.72 12.32
N LEU A 167 -28.91 -3.87 11.42
CA LEU A 167 -28.22 -4.21 10.18
C LEU A 167 -26.71 -3.99 10.34
N SER A 168 -25.94 -4.62 9.45
CA SER A 168 -24.49 -4.81 9.64
C SER A 168 -23.74 -5.14 8.35
N SER A 169 -22.42 -5.02 8.39
CA SER A 169 -21.50 -5.50 7.36
C SER A 169 -20.15 -5.93 7.94
N GLU A 170 -19.35 -6.63 7.12
CA GLU A 170 -18.00 -7.09 7.43
C GLU A 170 -16.98 -6.53 6.43
N VAL A 171 -15.78 -6.19 6.91
CA VAL A 171 -14.60 -5.90 6.06
C VAL A 171 -13.37 -6.66 6.53
N ILE A 172 -12.52 -7.06 5.59
CA ILE A 172 -11.22 -7.68 5.89
C ILE A 172 -10.16 -6.59 6.02
N VAL A 173 -9.51 -6.54 7.18
CA VAL A 173 -8.30 -5.75 7.41
C VAL A 173 -7.08 -6.68 7.43
N ARG A 174 -6.03 -6.30 6.72
CA ARG A 174 -4.75 -7.01 6.62
C ARG A 174 -3.70 -6.18 7.33
N ILE A 175 -3.05 -6.77 8.32
CA ILE A 175 -2.01 -6.10 9.10
C ILE A 175 -0.68 -6.72 8.72
N HIS A 176 0.17 -5.92 8.10
CA HIS A 176 1.54 -6.28 7.74
C HIS A 176 2.48 -5.75 8.81
N ILE A 177 3.34 -6.63 9.33
CA ILE A 177 4.38 -6.25 10.28
C ILE A 177 5.64 -5.91 9.47
N ILE A 178 6.28 -4.80 9.82
CA ILE A 178 7.46 -4.26 9.15
C ILE A 178 8.68 -4.57 10.02
N ASP A 179 9.53 -5.40 9.43
CA ASP A 179 10.91 -5.77 9.77
C ASP A 179 11.78 -4.53 10.10
N GLU A 180 12.31 -4.48 11.31
CA GLU A 180 13.28 -3.48 11.78
C GLU A 180 14.53 -4.19 12.33
N ASN A 181 15.74 -3.65 12.10
CA ASN A 181 17.01 -4.36 12.25
C ASN A 181 17.42 -4.63 13.72
N ASP A 182 16.73 -5.55 14.40
CA ASP A 182 16.77 -5.76 15.85
C ASP A 182 17.63 -6.97 16.27
N ASN A 183 17.82 -7.96 15.40
CA ASN A 183 18.79 -9.04 15.63
C ASN A 183 20.20 -8.67 15.14
N ALA A 184 21.17 -9.46 15.57
CA ALA A 184 22.58 -9.30 15.22
C ALA A 184 23.13 -10.59 14.58
N PRO A 185 24.00 -10.49 13.57
CA PRO A 185 24.50 -11.67 12.86
C PRO A 185 25.11 -12.74 13.78
N PHE A 186 24.57 -13.96 13.76
CA PHE A 186 25.02 -15.04 14.63
C PHE A 186 25.93 -16.04 13.90
N PHE A 187 27.11 -16.34 14.46
CA PHE A 187 28.06 -17.29 13.87
C PHE A 187 27.68 -18.74 14.14
N LEU A 188 27.36 -19.49 13.07
CA LEU A 188 27.30 -20.95 13.10
C LEU A 188 28.68 -21.59 12.99
N TYR A 189 29.62 -20.93 12.30
CA TYR A 189 30.99 -21.42 12.11
C TYR A 189 32.01 -20.26 11.99
N PRO A 190 33.19 -20.33 12.66
CA PRO A 190 33.65 -21.40 13.54
C PRO A 190 32.90 -21.41 14.89
N LEU A 191 32.81 -22.59 15.52
CA LEU A 191 32.16 -22.77 16.81
C LEU A 191 32.91 -22.01 17.92
N GLN A 192 32.23 -21.08 18.60
CA GLN A 192 32.79 -20.27 19.69
C GLN A 192 32.82 -20.98 21.06
N ASN A 193 32.66 -22.31 21.10
CA ASN A 193 32.51 -23.06 22.35
C ASN A 193 33.80 -23.08 23.19
N ASN A 194 33.71 -22.57 24.43
CA ASN A 194 34.83 -22.46 25.38
C ASN A 194 35.52 -23.79 25.76
N THR A 195 34.95 -24.95 25.39
CA THR A 195 35.52 -26.28 25.70
C THR A 195 36.74 -26.65 24.85
N SER A 196 36.92 -26.07 23.66
CA SER A 196 38.20 -26.04 22.93
C SER A 196 38.12 -25.09 21.73
N PRO A 197 39.07 -24.15 21.55
CA PRO A 197 39.15 -23.38 20.31
C PRO A 197 39.54 -24.29 19.15
N CYS A 198 38.66 -24.44 18.18
CA CYS A 198 39.00 -25.09 16.91
C CYS A 198 40.07 -24.24 16.20
N ASN A 199 41.16 -24.88 15.76
CA ASN A 199 42.21 -24.22 14.99
C ASN A 199 42.16 -24.78 13.56
N GLU A 200 42.04 -23.91 12.57
CA GLU A 200 42.14 -24.33 11.18
C GLU A 200 43.60 -24.73 10.89
N LEU A 201 43.80 -25.93 10.34
CA LEU A 201 45.12 -26.40 9.97
C LEU A 201 45.39 -26.00 8.51
N VAL A 202 46.48 -25.26 8.28
CA VAL A 202 46.91 -24.89 6.93
C VAL A 202 48.31 -25.45 6.68
N PRO A 203 48.52 -26.28 5.65
CA PRO A 203 49.84 -26.81 5.35
C PRO A 203 50.75 -25.67 4.86
N LYS A 204 52.01 -25.61 5.30
CA LYS A 204 52.95 -24.57 4.83
C LYS A 204 53.24 -24.61 3.32
N SER A 205 52.87 -25.68 2.63
CA SER A 205 52.88 -25.77 1.16
C SER A 205 51.67 -25.12 0.48
N ALA A 206 50.77 -24.45 1.22
CA ALA A 206 49.63 -23.76 0.65
C ALA A 206 50.06 -22.57 -0.24
N GLU A 207 49.69 -22.66 -1.52
CA GLU A 207 49.84 -21.57 -2.49
C GLU A 207 48.85 -20.42 -2.24
N ALA A 208 48.94 -19.36 -3.03
CA ALA A 208 47.97 -18.26 -2.99
C ALA A 208 46.58 -18.71 -3.49
N GLY A 209 45.51 -18.34 -2.78
CA GLY A 209 44.14 -18.72 -3.09
C GLY A 209 43.67 -20.03 -2.44
N TYR A 210 44.53 -20.72 -1.69
CA TYR A 210 44.16 -21.89 -0.88
C TYR A 210 43.02 -21.53 0.08
N LEU A 211 41.94 -22.32 0.07
CA LEU A 211 40.80 -22.16 0.95
C LEU A 211 41.16 -22.68 2.35
N VAL A 212 41.33 -21.75 3.29
CA VAL A 212 41.57 -22.09 4.70
C VAL A 212 40.30 -22.64 5.33
N THR A 213 39.20 -21.91 5.17
CA THR A 213 37.89 -22.26 5.73
C THR A 213 36.80 -21.37 5.14
N LYS A 214 35.55 -21.59 5.56
CA LYS A 214 34.41 -20.70 5.30
C LYS A 214 33.74 -20.31 6.61
N VAL A 215 33.79 -19.02 6.95
CA VAL A 215 33.01 -18.45 8.06
C VAL A 215 31.53 -18.47 7.65
N VAL A 216 30.66 -18.93 8.56
CA VAL A 216 29.22 -19.01 8.34
C VAL A 216 28.52 -18.27 9.46
N ALA A 217 27.84 -17.20 9.10
CA ALA A 217 26.87 -16.52 9.96
C ALA A 217 25.46 -16.59 9.33
N VAL A 218 24.46 -16.42 10.17
CA VAL A 218 23.04 -16.27 9.83
C VAL A 218 22.48 -15.04 10.52
N ASP A 219 21.38 -14.51 10.00
CA ASP A 219 20.57 -13.53 10.71
C ASP A 219 19.14 -14.03 10.87
N ALA A 220 18.39 -13.42 11.79
CA ALA A 220 16.99 -13.77 12.04
C ALA A 220 16.02 -12.91 11.20
N ASP A 221 16.35 -11.63 11.02
CA ASP A 221 15.60 -10.60 10.28
C ASP A 221 15.39 -10.94 8.79
N SER A 222 15.01 -9.99 7.94
CA SER A 222 14.86 -10.24 6.49
C SER A 222 15.32 -9.11 5.55
N GLY A 223 15.35 -9.44 4.26
CA GLY A 223 15.64 -8.47 3.19
C GLY A 223 17.06 -7.91 3.22
N GLN A 224 17.22 -6.67 3.72
CA GLN A 224 18.52 -6.02 3.91
C GLN A 224 19.05 -6.16 5.34
N ASN A 225 18.14 -6.30 6.30
CA ASN A 225 18.46 -6.52 7.71
C ASN A 225 19.16 -7.88 7.87
N SER A 226 18.75 -8.88 7.08
CA SER A 226 19.48 -10.16 6.97
C SER A 226 20.59 -10.21 5.90
N TRP A 227 20.99 -9.09 5.25
CA TRP A 227 22.00 -9.15 4.18
C TRP A 227 23.43 -9.07 4.74
N LEU A 228 24.01 -10.24 4.99
CA LEU A 228 25.32 -10.36 5.60
C LEU A 228 26.49 -10.02 4.66
N SER A 229 27.44 -9.25 5.17
CA SER A 229 28.75 -9.00 4.56
C SER A 229 29.90 -9.19 5.56
N TYR A 230 31.05 -9.65 5.04
CA TYR A 230 32.16 -10.21 5.82
C TYR A 230 33.43 -9.36 5.69
N GLU A 231 34.07 -8.98 6.80
CA GLU A 231 35.27 -8.14 6.81
C GLU A 231 36.37 -8.68 7.74
N LEU A 232 37.64 -8.58 7.32
CA LEU A 232 38.80 -8.96 8.12
C LEU A 232 39.35 -7.74 8.89
N LEU A 233 38.78 -7.44 10.05
CA LEU A 233 39.13 -6.26 10.85
C LEU A 233 40.58 -6.26 11.33
N LYS A 234 41.10 -7.42 11.77
CA LYS A 234 42.48 -7.55 12.29
C LYS A 234 43.06 -8.91 11.94
N ALA A 235 44.34 -8.95 11.60
CA ALA A 235 45.10 -10.17 11.31
C ALA A 235 46.49 -10.10 11.92
N THR A 236 47.08 -11.26 12.24
CA THR A 236 48.51 -11.35 12.63
C THR A 236 49.44 -10.94 11.48
N ASP A 237 49.13 -11.31 10.24
CA ASP A 237 49.66 -10.66 9.03
C ASP A 237 48.49 -10.30 8.06
N PRO A 238 48.12 -9.01 7.93
CA PRO A 238 47.11 -8.54 6.97
C PRO A 238 47.46 -8.74 5.48
N ALA A 239 48.71 -9.08 5.15
CA ALA A 239 49.12 -9.45 3.80
C ALA A 239 48.97 -10.94 3.51
N LEU A 240 48.73 -11.79 4.52
CA LEU A 240 48.74 -13.24 4.38
C LEU A 240 47.39 -13.87 4.05
N PHE A 241 46.30 -13.29 4.54
CA PHE A 241 44.94 -13.80 4.34
C PHE A 241 43.99 -12.75 3.77
N SER A 242 42.90 -13.21 3.18
CA SER A 242 41.76 -12.41 2.76
C SER A 242 40.45 -13.16 3.08
N ILE A 243 39.33 -12.43 3.15
CA ILE A 243 37.99 -13.00 3.26
C ILE A 243 37.11 -12.53 2.10
N GLY A 244 36.30 -13.43 1.55
CA GLY A 244 35.32 -13.08 0.52
C GLY A 244 34.09 -12.38 1.13
N ALA A 245 33.94 -11.09 0.82
CA ALA A 245 32.99 -10.20 1.51
C ALA A 245 31.50 -10.57 1.39
N GLN A 246 31.13 -11.49 0.49
CA GLN A 246 29.74 -11.96 0.28
C GLN A 246 29.58 -13.48 0.53
N ASN A 247 30.64 -14.21 0.87
CA ASN A 247 30.60 -15.67 1.03
C ASN A 247 31.37 -16.22 2.24
N GLY A 248 32.09 -15.39 3.00
CA GLY A 248 32.81 -15.80 4.21
C GLY A 248 34.03 -16.71 3.96
N GLU A 249 34.42 -16.96 2.72
CA GLU A 249 35.58 -17.82 2.39
C GLU A 249 36.88 -17.12 2.80
N VAL A 250 37.62 -17.72 3.74
CA VAL A 250 38.95 -17.27 4.15
C VAL A 250 40.00 -17.96 3.29
N LYS A 251 40.84 -17.18 2.61
CA LYS A 251 41.85 -17.69 1.66
C LYS A 251 43.22 -17.12 1.96
N THR A 252 44.26 -17.86 1.60
CA THR A 252 45.63 -17.32 1.54
C THR A 252 45.71 -16.26 0.43
N ARG A 253 46.36 -15.14 0.71
CA ARG A 253 46.58 -14.04 -0.26
C ARG A 253 47.91 -14.16 -1.00
N ARG A 254 48.88 -14.86 -0.39
CA ARG A 254 50.20 -15.22 -0.92
C ARG A 254 50.57 -16.62 -0.44
N ALA A 255 51.60 -17.22 -1.05
CA ALA A 255 52.23 -18.42 -0.49
C ALA A 255 52.83 -18.15 0.90
N LEU A 256 52.86 -19.20 1.72
CA LEU A 256 53.43 -19.18 3.07
C LEU A 256 54.96 -19.25 3.01
N ASN A 257 55.63 -18.55 3.92
CA ASN A 257 57.09 -18.53 4.08
C ASN A 257 57.49 -19.09 5.44
N GLU A 258 58.71 -19.63 5.57
CA GLU A 258 59.28 -20.11 6.85
C GLU A 258 59.36 -19.02 7.95
N ARG A 259 59.27 -17.74 7.56
CA ARG A 259 59.28 -16.59 8.47
C ARG A 259 57.90 -16.20 8.99
N ASP A 260 56.82 -16.78 8.44
CA ASP A 260 55.46 -16.46 8.86
C ASP A 260 55.14 -17.14 10.19
N THR A 261 54.56 -16.41 11.13
CA THR A 261 54.25 -16.93 12.47
C THR A 261 53.33 -18.16 12.39
N ASN A 262 53.76 -19.30 12.93
CA ASN A 262 52.98 -20.56 12.88
C ASN A 262 51.57 -20.44 13.48
N LYS A 263 51.33 -19.50 14.40
CA LYS A 263 50.01 -19.20 14.97
C LYS A 263 49.52 -17.85 14.43
N GLN A 264 48.53 -17.91 13.56
CA GLN A 264 47.88 -16.76 12.95
C GLN A 264 46.51 -16.54 13.61
N ARG A 265 46.15 -15.30 13.88
CA ARG A 265 44.86 -14.90 14.44
C ARG A 265 44.17 -13.93 13.51
N LEU A 266 42.92 -14.23 13.16
CA LEU A 266 42.08 -13.41 12.29
C LEU A 266 40.83 -13.01 13.09
N VAL A 267 40.63 -11.72 13.30
CA VAL A 267 39.40 -11.15 13.87
C VAL A 267 38.53 -10.76 12.69
N ILE A 268 37.44 -11.51 12.51
CA ILE A 268 36.52 -11.39 11.39
C ILE A 268 35.23 -10.79 11.92
N GLN A 269 34.72 -9.76 11.23
CA GLN A 269 33.41 -9.18 11.49
C GLN A 269 32.43 -9.69 10.44
N VAL A 270 31.20 -9.93 10.88
CA VAL A 270 30.03 -9.97 10.01
C VAL A 270 29.14 -8.80 10.40
N ARG A 271 28.60 -8.13 9.40
CA ARG A 271 27.62 -7.05 9.53
C ARG A 271 26.50 -7.27 8.53
N ASP A 272 25.31 -6.79 8.87
CA ASP A 272 24.19 -6.69 7.93
C ASP A 272 24.34 -5.46 6.97
N ASN A 273 23.23 -5.11 6.30
CA ASN A 273 23.00 -3.84 5.62
C ASN A 273 21.77 -3.08 6.17
N GLY A 274 21.35 -3.37 7.40
CA GLY A 274 20.26 -2.68 8.09
C GLY A 274 20.64 -1.27 8.55
N LEU A 275 19.70 -0.59 9.20
CA LEU A 275 19.85 0.81 9.64
C LEU A 275 19.23 1.03 11.03
N PRO A 276 20.03 1.15 12.11
CA PRO A 276 21.49 1.06 12.15
C PRO A 276 21.99 -0.37 11.89
N PRO A 277 23.14 -0.56 11.23
CA PRO A 277 23.66 -1.89 10.96
C PRO A 277 24.22 -2.54 12.23
N GLN A 278 23.79 -3.77 12.51
CA GLN A 278 24.32 -4.61 13.58
C GLN A 278 25.51 -5.43 13.08
N THR A 279 26.38 -5.81 14.03
CA THR A 279 27.62 -6.51 13.70
C THR A 279 28.03 -7.45 14.82
N SER A 280 28.55 -8.62 14.45
CA SER A 280 29.19 -9.56 15.37
C SER A 280 30.63 -9.82 14.94
N THR A 281 31.49 -10.22 15.88
CA THR A 281 32.89 -10.60 15.59
C THR A 281 33.22 -12.00 16.08
N VAL A 282 34.15 -12.65 15.37
CA VAL A 282 34.68 -13.98 15.70
C VAL A 282 36.20 -14.00 15.60
N LEU A 283 36.84 -14.75 16.49
CA LEU A 283 38.28 -15.03 16.43
C LEU A 283 38.50 -16.39 15.75
N LEU A 284 38.99 -16.35 14.52
CA LEU A 284 39.48 -17.54 13.82
C LEU A 284 40.97 -17.71 14.15
N ASN A 285 41.32 -18.85 14.75
CA ASN A 285 42.72 -19.25 14.98
C ASN A 285 43.16 -20.17 13.84
N VAL A 286 44.27 -19.85 13.19
CA VAL A 286 44.83 -20.63 12.08
C VAL A 286 46.23 -21.09 12.48
N LEU A 287 46.51 -22.38 12.36
CA LEU A 287 47.77 -23.01 12.70
C LEU A 287 48.47 -23.47 11.41
N LEU A 288 49.60 -22.86 11.09
CA LEU A 288 50.45 -23.27 9.99
C LEU A 288 51.23 -24.52 10.41
N VAL A 289 51.03 -25.61 9.68
CA VAL A 289 51.58 -26.93 10.00
C VAL A 289 52.49 -27.46 8.89
N ASP A 290 53.57 -28.12 9.30
CA ASP A 290 54.48 -28.81 8.40
C ASP A 290 53.99 -30.24 8.14
N GLY A 291 54.14 -30.74 6.92
CA GLY A 291 54.06 -32.18 6.63
C GLY A 291 52.67 -32.83 6.62
N PHE A 292 51.58 -32.08 6.84
CA PHE A 292 50.26 -32.58 6.47
C PHE A 292 50.13 -32.55 4.95
N SER A 293 50.33 -33.71 4.32
CA SER A 293 49.67 -33.96 3.04
C SER A 293 48.17 -33.92 3.29
N ASP A 294 47.49 -32.95 2.70
CA ASP A 294 46.05 -33.10 2.46
C ASP A 294 45.82 -34.47 1.83
N PRO A 295 44.79 -35.23 2.25
CA PRO A 295 44.28 -36.29 1.41
C PRO A 295 43.78 -35.60 0.16
N PHE A 296 44.61 -35.58 -0.89
CA PHE A 296 44.31 -34.89 -2.14
C PHE A 296 42.93 -35.35 -2.62
N LEU A 297 41.93 -34.50 -2.40
CA LEU A 297 40.85 -34.29 -3.34
C LEU A 297 41.43 -33.60 -4.58
N ARG A 298 42.45 -34.25 -5.17
CA ARG A 298 42.54 -34.45 -6.61
C ARG A 298 41.11 -34.71 -7.00
N ARG A 299 40.50 -33.73 -7.71
CA ARG A 299 39.15 -33.85 -8.24
C ARG A 299 39.08 -35.23 -8.84
N VAL A 300 38.35 -36.13 -8.19
CA VAL A 300 38.13 -37.44 -8.77
C VAL A 300 37.23 -37.07 -9.91
N ASP A 301 37.78 -37.14 -11.13
CA ASP A 301 37.00 -37.21 -12.34
C ASP A 301 36.30 -38.57 -12.32
N VAL A 302 35.37 -38.70 -11.36
CA VAL A 302 34.20 -39.53 -11.47
C VAL A 302 33.62 -39.02 -12.77
N SER A 303 33.84 -39.76 -13.84
CA SER A 303 33.03 -39.67 -15.04
C SER A 303 31.60 -39.88 -14.54
N VAL A 304 30.89 -38.77 -14.31
CA VAL A 304 29.58 -38.81 -13.65
C VAL A 304 28.70 -39.62 -14.60
N GLN A 305 28.47 -40.87 -14.22
CA GLN A 305 27.38 -41.65 -14.76
C GLN A 305 26.14 -41.04 -14.15
N GLU A 306 25.75 -39.88 -14.71
CA GLU A 306 24.51 -39.20 -14.40
C GLU A 306 23.43 -40.27 -14.43
N PRO A 307 22.64 -40.45 -13.35
CA PRO A 307 21.61 -41.46 -13.33
C PRO A 307 20.73 -41.25 -14.57
N GLU A 308 20.35 -42.34 -15.24
CA GLU A 308 19.55 -42.21 -16.47
C GLU A 308 18.20 -41.51 -16.21
N GLU A 309 17.78 -41.42 -14.95
CA GLU A 309 16.70 -40.56 -14.44
C GLU A 309 16.97 -39.05 -14.66
N ASP A 310 18.15 -38.51 -14.31
CA ASP A 310 18.47 -37.08 -14.56
C ASP A 310 18.58 -36.78 -16.06
N LYS A 311 19.18 -37.70 -16.83
CA LYS A 311 19.23 -37.57 -18.30
C LYS A 311 17.85 -37.65 -18.93
N THR A 312 16.94 -38.50 -18.42
CA THR A 312 15.57 -38.56 -18.95
C THR A 312 14.75 -37.36 -18.50
N LEU A 313 14.85 -36.93 -17.25
CA LEU A 313 14.22 -35.70 -16.75
C LEU A 313 14.66 -34.48 -17.57
N THR A 314 15.95 -34.34 -17.85
CA THR A 314 16.51 -33.26 -18.68
C THR A 314 16.03 -33.35 -20.13
N LYS A 315 15.98 -34.55 -20.73
CA LYS A 315 15.38 -34.76 -22.06
C LYS A 315 13.90 -34.33 -22.08
N TYR A 316 13.10 -34.74 -21.10
CA TYR A 316 11.69 -34.35 -21.01
C TYR A 316 11.50 -32.85 -20.75
N LEU A 317 12.34 -32.22 -19.93
CA LEU A 317 12.33 -30.77 -19.71
C LEU A 317 12.59 -30.00 -21.02
N VAL A 318 13.60 -30.42 -21.80
CA VAL A 318 13.93 -29.82 -23.09
C VAL A 318 12.81 -30.06 -24.12
N ILE A 319 12.20 -31.26 -24.15
CA ILE A 319 11.05 -31.57 -25.01
C ILE A 319 9.85 -30.68 -24.65
N CYS A 320 9.53 -30.54 -23.37
CA CYS A 320 8.44 -29.66 -22.90
C CYS A 320 8.70 -28.20 -23.25
N LEU A 321 9.91 -27.69 -23.04
CA LEU A 321 10.27 -26.30 -23.34
C LEU A 321 10.25 -26.04 -24.86
N ALA A 322 10.72 -26.97 -25.67
CA ALA A 322 10.61 -26.92 -27.13
C ALA A 322 9.14 -26.98 -27.60
N ALA A 323 8.31 -27.83 -27.00
CA ALA A 323 6.89 -27.96 -27.34
C ALA A 323 6.10 -26.69 -26.97
N VAL A 324 6.32 -26.11 -25.80
CA VAL A 324 5.70 -24.84 -25.38
C VAL A 324 6.15 -23.70 -26.30
N SER A 325 7.44 -23.62 -26.64
CA SER A 325 7.97 -22.64 -27.59
C SER A 325 7.35 -22.80 -28.99
N PHE A 326 7.22 -24.04 -29.48
CA PHE A 326 6.56 -24.33 -30.77
C PHE A 326 5.08 -23.94 -30.76
N VAL A 327 4.31 -24.29 -29.72
CA VAL A 327 2.90 -23.91 -29.58
C VAL A 327 2.76 -22.38 -29.52
N PHE A 328 3.62 -21.68 -28.79
CA PHE A 328 3.65 -20.22 -28.74
C PHE A 328 3.92 -19.60 -30.13
N LEU A 329 4.89 -20.14 -30.87
CA LEU A 329 5.23 -19.71 -32.23
C LEU A 329 4.07 -19.98 -33.21
N VAL A 330 3.41 -21.13 -33.13
CA VAL A 330 2.19 -21.45 -33.89
C VAL A 330 1.05 -20.48 -33.55
N CYS A 331 0.83 -20.15 -32.27
CA CYS A 331 -0.15 -19.16 -31.86
C CYS A 331 0.16 -17.75 -32.43
N ILE A 332 1.43 -17.35 -32.49
CA ILE A 332 1.86 -16.10 -33.16
C ILE A 332 1.58 -16.16 -34.66
N VAL A 333 1.92 -17.25 -35.34
CA VAL A 333 1.65 -17.43 -36.78
C VAL A 333 0.14 -17.40 -37.06
N VAL A 334 -0.67 -18.10 -36.27
CA VAL A 334 -2.14 -18.07 -36.38
C VAL A 334 -2.69 -16.66 -36.12
N PHE A 335 -2.15 -15.92 -35.15
CA PHE A 335 -2.55 -14.52 -34.90
C PHE A 335 -2.19 -13.59 -36.06
N ILE A 336 -1.00 -13.73 -36.65
CA ILE A 336 -0.58 -12.99 -37.85
C ILE A 336 -1.47 -13.35 -39.04
N VAL A 337 -1.70 -14.64 -39.29
CA VAL A 337 -2.61 -15.16 -40.32
C VAL A 337 -4.01 -14.57 -40.14
N VAL A 338 -4.60 -14.64 -38.95
CA VAL A 338 -5.93 -14.07 -38.67
C VAL A 338 -5.95 -12.55 -38.86
N LYS A 339 -4.87 -11.82 -38.53
CA LYS A 339 -4.78 -10.37 -38.83
C LYS A 339 -4.61 -10.05 -40.32
N VAL A 340 -3.91 -10.88 -41.08
CA VAL A 340 -3.72 -10.72 -42.54
C VAL A 340 -5.03 -11.07 -43.28
N PHE A 341 -5.66 -12.20 -42.98
CA PHE A 341 -6.91 -12.62 -43.60
C PHE A 341 -8.15 -11.83 -43.11
N LYS A 342 -8.06 -11.09 -42.00
CA LYS A 342 -9.06 -10.05 -41.66
C LYS A 342 -8.79 -8.69 -42.33
N LYS A 343 -7.71 -8.54 -43.09
CA LYS A 343 -7.43 -7.31 -43.83
C LYS A 343 -7.92 -7.43 -45.28
N ASP A 344 -9.18 -7.06 -45.44
CA ASP A 344 -9.91 -6.82 -46.70
C ASP A 344 -10.50 -8.05 -47.42
N PRO A 345 -11.83 -8.07 -47.63
CA PRO A 345 -12.36 -8.42 -48.95
C PRO A 345 -13.57 -7.58 -49.40
N GLN A 346 -13.36 -6.32 -49.79
CA GLN A 346 -14.23 -5.56 -50.71
C GLN A 346 -13.43 -4.70 -51.69
N SER A 347 -13.01 -5.30 -52.80
CA SER A 347 -12.76 -4.54 -54.04
C SER A 347 -13.32 -5.26 -55.27
N HIS A 348 -14.36 -4.69 -55.86
CA HIS A 348 -14.77 -4.96 -57.25
C HIS A 348 -15.42 -3.71 -57.87
N PHE A 349 -14.91 -3.32 -59.03
CA PHE A 349 -15.48 -2.41 -60.03
C PHE A 349 -16.92 -2.86 -60.44
N THR A 350 -17.87 -2.07 -60.96
CA THR A 350 -17.98 -0.68 -61.50
C THR A 350 -19.42 -0.15 -61.18
N ALA A 351 -19.93 1.07 -61.48
CA ALA A 351 -19.64 2.06 -62.53
C ALA A 351 -20.24 3.47 -62.25
N ALA A 352 -20.01 4.39 -63.19
CA ALA A 352 -20.72 5.66 -63.45
C ALA A 352 -20.43 6.89 -62.55
N VAL A 353 -20.57 8.08 -63.15
CA VAL A 353 -20.19 9.41 -62.63
C VAL A 353 -21.42 10.33 -62.58
N PRO A 354 -21.56 11.13 -61.51
CA PRO A 354 -21.86 12.56 -61.67
C PRO A 354 -20.79 13.41 -60.93
N HIS A 355 -20.09 14.31 -61.62
CA HIS A 355 -20.43 15.74 -61.75
C HIS A 355 -20.27 16.61 -60.48
N PHE A 356 -19.24 17.45 -60.50
CA PHE A 356 -19.18 18.70 -59.70
C PHE A 356 -20.14 19.75 -60.27
N PRO A 357 -20.83 20.55 -59.43
CA PRO A 357 -21.25 21.91 -59.76
C PRO A 357 -20.12 22.94 -59.45
N PRO A 358 -20.01 24.06 -60.20
CA PRO A 358 -18.98 25.08 -60.01
C PRO A 358 -19.40 26.20 -59.02
N ALA A 359 -18.48 27.14 -58.75
CA ALA A 359 -18.67 28.26 -57.82
C ALA A 359 -18.94 29.61 -58.51
N SER A 360 -19.94 30.35 -58.01
CA SER A 360 -20.23 31.78 -58.23
C SER A 360 -21.49 32.18 -57.41
N VAL A 361 -21.79 33.41 -57.01
CA VAL A 361 -21.08 34.71 -56.83
C VAL A 361 -22.01 35.56 -55.92
N ASP A 362 -21.47 36.51 -55.14
CA ASP A 362 -22.19 37.44 -54.23
C ASP A 362 -22.96 36.76 -53.04
N THR A 363 -23.27 37.41 -51.91
CA THR A 363 -23.36 38.86 -51.59
C THR A 363 -22.77 39.19 -50.19
N GLN A 364 -22.63 40.48 -49.89
CA GLN A 364 -21.94 41.08 -48.72
C GLN A 364 -22.86 41.47 -47.54
N GLU A 365 -22.47 41.15 -46.30
CA GLU A 365 -22.70 41.87 -45.01
C GLU A 365 -21.79 41.20 -43.94
N ASN A 366 -20.92 41.91 -43.19
CA ASN A 366 -21.13 42.80 -42.02
C ASN A 366 -21.86 42.10 -40.83
N CYS A 367 -21.42 42.14 -39.57
CA CYS A 367 -20.34 42.90 -38.92
C CYS A 367 -19.82 42.21 -37.62
N ALA A 368 -18.94 42.90 -36.86
CA ALA A 368 -18.35 42.53 -35.55
C ALA A 368 -19.40 42.33 -34.41
N ASP A 369 -19.11 41.94 -33.15
CA ASP A 369 -17.88 41.70 -32.35
C ASP A 369 -18.27 40.84 -31.08
N SER A 370 -17.49 40.46 -30.04
CA SER A 370 -16.08 40.69 -29.63
C SER A 370 -15.59 39.63 -28.60
N GLN A 371 -14.26 39.52 -28.44
CA GLN A 371 -13.48 39.13 -27.23
C GLN A 371 -13.63 37.75 -26.52
N ASN A 372 -12.58 37.43 -25.75
CA ASN A 372 -12.36 36.33 -24.80
C ASN A 372 -12.35 34.89 -25.36
N GLY A 373 -11.27 34.15 -25.04
CA GLY A 373 -10.99 32.84 -25.62
C GLY A 373 -10.98 31.69 -24.62
N SER A 374 -11.15 30.48 -25.15
CA SER A 374 -10.66 29.24 -24.55
C SER A 374 -10.32 28.24 -25.66
N LEU A 375 -9.24 27.48 -25.50
CA LEU A 375 -8.75 26.54 -26.51
C LEU A 375 -9.38 25.16 -26.34
N SER A 376 -10.31 24.79 -27.21
CA SER A 376 -10.68 23.38 -27.41
C SER A 376 -9.79 22.75 -28.48
N ARG A 377 -8.71 22.08 -28.05
CA ARG A 377 -7.92 21.18 -28.90
C ARG A 377 -7.91 19.78 -28.32
N THR A 378 -8.69 18.89 -28.94
CA THR A 378 -8.61 17.44 -28.73
C THR A 378 -7.28 16.92 -29.26
N TYR A 379 -6.26 16.81 -28.39
CA TYR A 379 -4.97 16.26 -28.77
C TYR A 379 -5.07 14.74 -28.95
N ARG A 380 -5.10 14.32 -30.21
CA ARG A 380 -4.97 12.93 -30.66
C ARG A 380 -3.48 12.56 -30.66
N TYR A 381 -3.11 11.49 -29.94
CA TYR A 381 -1.74 10.97 -29.92
C TYR A 381 -1.62 9.78 -30.87
N ASP A 382 -1.02 10.01 -32.04
CA ASP A 382 -0.57 8.91 -32.92
C ASP A 382 0.83 8.45 -32.46
N VAL A 383 0.93 7.17 -32.04
CA VAL A 383 2.17 6.62 -31.46
C VAL A 383 3.01 5.95 -32.55
N CYS A 384 4.03 6.67 -33.05
CA CYS A 384 5.03 6.12 -33.94
C CYS A 384 6.05 5.27 -33.17
N LEU A 385 5.90 3.94 -33.20
CA LEU A 385 6.89 3.00 -32.67
C LEU A 385 8.00 2.71 -33.71
N THR A 386 9.16 3.33 -33.55
CA THR A 386 10.41 2.84 -34.16
C THR A 386 10.95 1.68 -33.31
N GLY A 387 11.03 0.49 -33.88
CA GLY A 387 11.41 -0.72 -33.13
C GLY A 387 12.92 -0.86 -32.87
N GLY A 388 13.25 -1.56 -31.78
CA GLY A 388 14.57 -2.19 -31.59
C GLY A 388 15.51 -1.52 -30.58
N SER A 389 15.35 -1.83 -29.29
CA SER A 389 16.50 -2.01 -28.38
C SER A 389 16.13 -2.94 -27.22
N LEU A 390 17.05 -3.80 -26.80
CA LEU A 390 16.90 -4.74 -25.69
C LEU A 390 17.66 -4.23 -24.46
N SER A 391 17.07 -3.29 -23.72
CA SER A 391 17.63 -2.79 -22.45
C SER A 391 16.55 -2.17 -21.55
N SER A 392 16.11 -2.89 -20.51
CA SER A 392 15.14 -2.39 -19.54
C SER A 392 15.83 -1.72 -18.34
N GLU A 393 16.36 -0.51 -18.53
CA GLU A 393 16.73 0.37 -17.41
C GLU A 393 15.58 1.35 -17.10
N PHE A 394 14.87 1.13 -15.98
CA PHE A 394 13.96 2.12 -15.43
C PHE A 394 14.73 3.23 -14.71
N ARG A 395 15.12 4.29 -15.44
CA ARG A 395 15.64 5.52 -14.84
C ARG A 395 14.52 6.52 -14.58
N PHE A 396 14.20 6.77 -13.32
CA PHE A 396 13.31 7.87 -12.93
C PHE A 396 13.98 9.22 -13.20
N LEU A 397 13.37 10.03 -14.06
CA LEU A 397 13.73 11.44 -14.19
C LEU A 397 13.17 12.22 -12.99
N ARG A 398 14.02 12.93 -12.25
CA ARG A 398 13.56 13.89 -11.24
C ARG A 398 12.78 15.03 -11.93
N PRO A 399 11.64 15.49 -11.39
CA PRO A 399 10.99 16.69 -11.90
C PRO A 399 11.88 17.91 -11.68
N LEU A 400 12.13 18.67 -12.75
CA LEU A 400 12.77 19.99 -12.66
C LEU A 400 11.71 21.02 -12.26
N PHE A 401 11.73 21.44 -10.99
CA PHE A 401 10.96 22.61 -10.55
C PHE A 401 11.60 23.89 -11.10
N PRO A 402 10.84 24.80 -11.73
CA PRO A 402 11.35 26.11 -12.10
C PRO A 402 11.57 26.96 -10.84
N VAL A 403 12.83 27.26 -10.54
CA VAL A 403 13.18 28.18 -9.45
C VAL A 403 12.86 29.61 -9.90
N PHE A 404 11.75 30.15 -9.40
CA PHE A 404 11.47 31.59 -9.51
C PHE A 404 12.42 32.36 -8.60
N SER A 405 13.50 32.90 -9.17
CA SER A 405 14.38 33.85 -8.48
C SER A 405 13.64 35.17 -8.31
N MET A 406 13.09 35.42 -7.12
CA MET A 406 12.48 36.70 -6.80
C MET A 406 13.59 37.70 -6.45
N GLY A 407 13.79 38.68 -7.34
CA GLY A 407 14.84 39.68 -7.22
C GLY A 407 14.64 40.66 -6.05
N GLU A 408 15.70 41.41 -5.77
CA GLU A 408 15.79 42.34 -4.65
C GLU A 408 14.73 43.46 -4.71
N LEU A 409 14.13 43.78 -3.56
CA LEU A 409 13.65 45.12 -3.29
C LEU A 409 14.07 45.50 -1.85
N ASN A 410 14.80 46.59 -1.72
CA ASN A 410 15.54 46.91 -0.50
C ASN A 410 15.26 48.35 -0.02
N SER A 411 15.39 48.58 1.28
CA SER A 411 15.39 49.87 2.00
C SER A 411 14.11 50.74 2.03
N LEU A 412 13.60 50.96 3.25
CA LEU A 412 13.33 52.25 3.94
C LEU A 412 12.55 51.93 5.25
N GLN A 413 13.16 51.83 6.44
CA GLN A 413 13.68 52.90 7.31
C GLN A 413 12.55 53.78 7.93
N GLY A 414 12.37 53.92 9.24
CA GLY A 414 13.09 53.35 10.41
C GLY A 414 12.57 53.87 11.78
N HIS A 415 13.42 53.80 12.83
CA HIS A 415 13.18 54.10 14.27
C HIS A 415 12.38 53.04 15.07
N ARG A 416 12.71 52.59 16.30
CA ARG A 416 13.51 53.02 17.50
C ARG A 416 12.75 53.76 18.61
N THR A 417 12.53 53.08 19.75
CA THR A 417 12.83 53.41 21.18
C THR A 417 12.29 52.25 22.05
N SER A 418 12.88 51.63 23.08
CA SER A 418 14.06 51.82 23.99
C SER A 418 13.76 52.30 25.42
N SER A 419 13.56 51.35 26.35
CA SER A 419 13.84 51.39 27.81
C SER A 419 13.63 49.95 28.34
N ASP A 420 14.48 49.30 29.15
CA ASP A 420 15.05 49.67 30.47
C ASP A 420 13.97 49.79 31.56
N SER A 421 14.12 49.27 32.79
CA SER A 421 15.31 48.73 33.51
C SER A 421 14.93 47.72 34.62
N GLN A 422 15.91 46.93 35.10
CA GLN A 422 16.31 46.58 36.51
C GLN A 422 15.25 46.44 37.65
N ASP A 423 15.46 45.72 38.78
CA ASP A 423 16.70 45.35 39.50
C ASP A 423 16.56 44.13 40.49
N THR A 424 17.69 43.74 41.10
CA THR A 424 18.03 43.00 42.37
C THR A 424 16.96 42.74 43.47
N ALA A 425 17.14 41.86 44.50
CA ALA A 425 18.01 40.68 44.79
C ALA A 425 17.66 40.06 46.19
N GLN A 426 18.48 39.08 46.65
CA GLN A 426 18.63 38.57 48.05
C GLN A 426 17.47 37.70 48.64
N GLN A 427 17.63 36.91 49.73
CA GLN A 427 18.75 36.09 50.31
C GLN A 427 18.20 35.27 51.53
N SER A 428 18.93 34.27 52.04
CA SER A 428 18.66 33.43 53.25
C SER A 428 17.51 32.40 53.09
N ALA A 429 17.61 31.08 53.35
CA ALA A 429 18.43 30.20 54.23
C ALA A 429 17.86 29.97 55.65
N GLY A 430 17.83 28.69 56.09
CA GLY A 430 17.72 28.29 57.51
C GLY A 430 16.81 27.08 57.85
N SER A 431 17.41 26.01 58.42
CA SER A 431 16.78 24.89 59.20
C SER A 431 15.74 23.96 58.50
N GLN A 432 15.69 22.63 58.68
CA GLN A 432 15.71 21.75 59.88
C GLN A 432 14.38 21.83 60.70
N LEU A 433 13.77 20.76 61.22
CA LEU A 433 14.14 19.34 61.49
C LEU A 433 12.85 18.48 61.67
N LYS A 434 12.92 17.14 61.52
CA LYS A 434 12.22 16.05 62.30
C LYS A 434 10.67 16.08 62.53
N GLU A 435 9.94 14.98 62.79
CA GLU A 435 10.20 13.52 62.79
C GLU A 435 8.89 12.73 62.52
N GLU A 436 8.91 11.42 62.75
CA GLU A 436 7.85 10.41 62.60
C GLU A 436 6.53 10.69 63.36
N VAL A 437 5.42 10.07 62.90
CA VAL A 437 4.71 8.97 63.63
C VAL A 437 3.53 8.43 62.79
N SER A 438 3.33 7.10 62.88
CA SER A 438 2.25 6.26 62.29
C SER A 438 2.30 6.02 60.78
#